data_AF-A0A923Z4Q3-F1
#
_entry.id   AF-A0A923Z4Q3-F1
#
_cell.length_a   1.000
_cell.length_b   1.000
_cell.length_c   1.000
_cell.angle_alpha   90.00
_cell.angle_beta   90.00
_cell.angle_gamma   90.00
#
_symmetry.space_group_name_H-M   'P 1'
#
loop_
_entity.id
_entity.type
_entity.pdbx_description
1 polymer ?
#
loop_
_entity_poly.entity_id
_entity_poly.type
_entity_poly.pdbx_seq_one_letter_code
_entity_poly.pdbx_strand_id
1 'polypeptide(L)'
;MSILSNLHRSSRLAAIAISCAMVTACATLPDLTYLDTLKPTASATITNGQAVLPERRAAALLTKRLRSTKVDLQTLAALEEAVTGFPLISGNKVTLLFDGPQTLGAMMAAIKNAKDHINLETYIFDQDELGLKFAELLIEKQRAGVQVNIMYDSVGTLGTPGEFFKKMRDAGIALTEFNPVNPLAATTSWRTNNRDHRKILIGDGVIGFAGGVNIAGDYANSSLFRSKSRR
;
A
#
# COMPACT_ATOMS: atom_id res chain seq x y z
N MET A 1 36.09 37.18 20.39
CA MET A 1 34.87 37.31 19.54
C MET A 1 34.95 36.54 18.20
N SER A 2 35.77 35.49 18.07
CA SER A 2 36.01 34.74 16.80
C SER A 2 35.62 33.24 16.89
N ILE A 3 35.55 32.69 18.10
CA ILE A 3 35.27 31.26 18.31
C ILE A 3 33.76 30.95 18.17
N LEU A 4 32.89 31.85 18.64
CA LEU A 4 31.42 31.70 18.57
C LEU A 4 30.86 31.82 17.14
N SER A 5 31.50 32.60 16.26
CA SER A 5 31.07 32.76 14.86
C SER A 5 31.42 31.52 14.02
N ASN A 6 32.55 30.87 14.30
CA ASN A 6 32.94 29.63 13.63
C ASN A 6 32.04 28.45 14.00
N LEU A 7 31.59 28.37 15.25
CA LEU A 7 30.68 27.31 15.71
C LEU A 7 29.28 27.42 15.08
N HIS A 8 28.78 28.65 14.85
CA HIS A 8 27.52 28.88 14.13
C HIS A 8 27.63 28.60 12.63
N ARG A 9 28.82 28.77 12.04
CA ARG A 9 29.04 28.53 10.61
C ARG A 9 29.18 27.03 10.32
N SER A 10 29.87 26.28 11.17
CA SER A 10 30.00 24.83 11.05
C SER A 10 28.68 24.09 11.31
N SER A 11 27.88 24.54 12.27
CA SER A 11 26.53 23.99 12.52
C SER A 11 25.54 24.27 11.38
N ARG A 12 25.62 25.45 10.73
CA ARG A 12 24.84 25.74 9.52
C ARG A 12 25.28 24.91 8.30
N LEU A 13 26.58 24.72 8.11
CA LEU A 13 27.12 23.87 7.04
C LEU A 13 26.73 22.40 7.25
N ALA A 14 26.75 21.90 8.49
CA ALA A 14 26.27 20.58 8.83
C ALA A 14 24.75 20.43 8.57
N ALA A 15 23.95 21.43 8.94
CA ALA A 15 22.51 21.43 8.68
C ALA A 15 22.17 21.47 7.17
N ILE A 16 22.94 22.22 6.37
CA ILE A 16 22.81 22.25 4.91
C ILE A 16 23.24 20.92 4.30
N ALA A 17 24.34 20.33 4.75
CA ALA A 17 24.79 19.02 4.27
C ALA A 17 23.78 17.91 4.59
N ILE A 18 23.20 17.92 5.79
CA ILE A 18 22.12 16.99 6.20
C ILE A 18 20.87 17.22 5.34
N SER A 19 20.48 18.47 5.09
CA SER A 19 19.32 18.78 4.24
C SER A 19 19.56 18.35 2.78
N CYS A 20 20.75 18.58 2.22
CA CYS A 20 21.11 18.12 0.88
C CYS A 20 21.11 16.60 0.77
N ALA A 21 21.57 15.88 1.81
CA ALA A 21 21.54 14.42 1.85
C ALA A 21 20.11 13.85 1.92
N MET A 22 19.14 14.60 2.45
CA MET A 22 17.72 14.22 2.42
C MET A 22 17.06 14.49 1.06
N VAL A 23 17.53 15.47 0.28
CA VAL A 23 16.98 15.79 -1.04
C VAL A 23 17.54 14.90 -2.15
N THR A 24 18.73 14.34 -2.00
CA THR A 24 19.32 13.36 -2.95
C THR A 24 18.81 11.93 -2.76
N ALA A 25 17.87 11.73 -1.84
CA ALA A 25 17.26 10.45 -1.54
C ALA A 25 16.09 10.11 -2.49
N CYS A 26 16.07 10.63 -3.72
CA CYS A 26 15.23 10.03 -4.76
C CYS A 26 15.87 8.70 -5.13
N ALA A 27 15.19 7.58 -4.83
CA ALA A 27 15.62 6.30 -5.35
C ALA A 27 15.77 6.43 -6.88
N THR A 28 16.98 6.21 -7.39
CA THR A 28 17.19 5.98 -8.81
C THR A 28 16.31 4.82 -9.23
N LEU A 29 15.64 4.92 -10.37
CA LEU A 29 14.90 3.79 -10.93
C LEU A 29 15.83 2.56 -10.93
N PRO A 30 15.32 1.37 -10.54
CA PRO A 30 16.11 0.16 -10.59
C PRO A 30 16.65 -0.03 -12.01
N ASP A 31 17.86 -0.56 -12.13
CA ASP A 31 18.39 -0.97 -13.42
C ASP A 31 17.42 -1.97 -14.05
N LEU A 32 16.85 -1.61 -15.20
CA LEU A 32 15.86 -2.41 -15.92
C LEU A 32 16.51 -3.28 -17.01
N THR A 33 17.84 -3.27 -17.15
CA THR A 33 18.54 -4.11 -18.15
C THR A 33 18.30 -5.60 -17.97
N TYR A 34 17.93 -6.05 -16.75
CA TYR A 34 17.50 -7.44 -16.54
C TYR A 34 16.20 -7.78 -17.30
N LEU A 35 15.33 -6.81 -17.59
CA LEU A 35 14.14 -7.04 -18.41
C LEU A 35 14.50 -7.46 -19.83
N ASP A 36 15.64 -7.00 -20.37
CA ASP A 36 16.14 -7.41 -21.69
C ASP A 36 16.60 -8.88 -21.71
N THR A 37 16.87 -9.45 -20.54
CA THR A 37 17.24 -10.87 -20.37
C THR A 37 16.03 -11.78 -20.16
N LEU A 38 14.86 -11.21 -19.82
CA LEU A 38 13.62 -11.97 -19.69
C LEU A 38 13.15 -12.37 -21.09
N LYS A 39 13.08 -13.68 -21.35
CA LYS A 39 12.35 -14.21 -22.50
C LYS A 39 10.89 -14.36 -22.10
N PRO A 40 9.97 -13.47 -22.54
CA PRO A 40 8.56 -13.68 -22.27
C PRO A 40 8.15 -15.07 -22.77
N THR A 41 7.47 -15.84 -21.92
CA THR A 41 6.84 -17.07 -22.35
C THR A 41 5.83 -16.75 -23.44
N ALA A 42 5.68 -17.64 -24.43
CA ALA A 42 4.77 -17.42 -25.55
C ALA A 42 3.29 -17.24 -25.12
N SER A 43 2.94 -17.56 -23.87
CA SER A 43 1.61 -17.37 -23.30
C SER A 43 1.67 -17.27 -21.78
N ALA A 44 0.90 -16.33 -21.21
CA ALA A 44 0.73 -16.18 -19.77
C ALA A 44 -0.12 -17.30 -19.17
N THR A 45 0.24 -17.77 -17.97
CA THR A 45 -0.53 -18.74 -17.20
C THR A 45 -1.71 -18.03 -16.53
N ILE A 46 -2.93 -18.56 -16.70
CA ILE A 46 -4.12 -18.05 -16.00
C ILE A 46 -4.65 -19.10 -15.05
N THR A 47 -4.84 -18.75 -13.78
CA THR A 47 -5.42 -19.62 -12.74
C THR A 47 -6.79 -19.09 -12.28
N ASN A 48 -7.60 -19.93 -11.64
CA ASN A 48 -8.81 -19.53 -10.92
C ASN A 48 -8.67 -19.62 -9.39
N GLY A 49 -7.46 -19.86 -8.89
CA GLY A 49 -7.19 -20.09 -7.46
C GLY A 49 -7.18 -21.55 -7.04
N GLN A 50 -7.62 -22.49 -7.89
CA GLN A 50 -7.57 -23.95 -7.64
C GLN A 50 -6.78 -24.70 -8.72
N ALA A 51 -6.81 -24.25 -9.98
CA ALA A 51 -6.11 -24.88 -11.08
C ALA A 51 -5.75 -23.89 -12.19
N VAL A 52 -4.75 -24.25 -12.99
CA VAL A 52 -4.42 -23.56 -14.25
C VAL A 52 -5.53 -23.80 -15.27
N LEU A 53 -5.96 -22.76 -15.97
CA LEU A 53 -6.98 -22.83 -17.00
C LEU A 53 -6.41 -23.49 -18.28
N PRO A 54 -7.21 -24.31 -19.00
CA PRO A 54 -6.81 -24.83 -20.30
C PRO A 54 -6.53 -23.70 -21.29
N GLU A 55 -5.51 -23.87 -22.14
CA GLU A 55 -5.01 -22.87 -23.08
C GLU A 55 -6.12 -22.20 -23.91
N ARG A 56 -7.04 -23.00 -24.47
CA ARG A 56 -8.19 -22.51 -25.24
C ARG A 56 -9.08 -21.54 -24.44
N ARG A 57 -9.27 -21.81 -23.14
CA ARG A 57 -10.11 -21.00 -22.25
C ARG A 57 -9.37 -19.74 -21.80
N ALA A 58 -8.07 -19.85 -21.52
CA ALA A 58 -7.20 -18.72 -21.24
C ALA A 58 -7.16 -17.75 -22.44
N ALA A 59 -6.91 -18.27 -23.65
CA ALA A 59 -6.93 -17.49 -24.89
C ALA A 59 -8.28 -16.79 -25.12
N ALA A 60 -9.41 -17.47 -24.93
CA ALA A 60 -10.73 -16.86 -25.08
C ALA A 60 -11.02 -15.75 -24.05
N LEU A 61 -10.57 -15.91 -22.80
CA LEU A 61 -10.69 -14.89 -21.75
C LEU A 61 -9.86 -13.65 -22.09
N LEU A 62 -8.61 -13.86 -22.53
CA LEU A 62 -7.72 -12.81 -23.00
C LEU A 62 -8.34 -12.09 -24.21
N THR A 63 -8.73 -12.82 -25.27
CA THR A 63 -9.40 -12.20 -26.42
C THR A 63 -10.65 -11.45 -26.02
N LYS A 64 -11.44 -11.89 -25.02
CA LYS A 64 -12.66 -11.17 -24.58
C LYS A 64 -12.34 -9.87 -23.82
N ARG A 65 -11.37 -9.90 -22.91
CA ARG A 65 -11.04 -8.76 -22.04
C ARG A 65 -10.18 -7.70 -22.72
N LEU A 66 -9.46 -8.09 -23.78
CA LEU A 66 -8.39 -7.30 -24.37
C LEU A 66 -8.73 -6.81 -25.80
N ARG A 67 -10.00 -6.91 -26.24
CA ARG A 67 -10.43 -6.59 -27.64
C ARG A 67 -10.11 -5.17 -28.10
N SER A 68 -9.91 -4.23 -27.19
CA SER A 68 -9.86 -2.78 -27.49
C SER A 68 -8.57 -2.11 -27.03
N THR A 69 -7.52 -2.87 -26.69
CA THR A 69 -6.30 -2.31 -26.12
C THR A 69 -5.22 -2.13 -27.17
N LYS A 70 -4.54 -0.97 -27.17
CA LYS A 70 -3.39 -0.69 -28.05
C LYS A 70 -2.10 -1.38 -27.57
N VAL A 71 -2.12 -1.91 -26.36
CA VAL A 71 -1.03 -2.68 -25.74
C VAL A 71 -1.31 -4.17 -25.99
N ASP A 72 -0.27 -4.93 -26.35
CA ASP A 72 -0.34 -6.39 -26.37
C ASP A 72 -0.37 -6.92 -24.94
N LEU A 73 -1.57 -7.30 -24.51
CA LEU A 73 -1.83 -7.73 -23.13
C LEU A 73 -1.48 -9.19 -22.88
N GLN A 74 -1.27 -10.01 -23.92
CA GLN A 74 -0.68 -11.33 -23.74
C GLN A 74 0.80 -11.19 -23.36
N THR A 75 1.51 -10.35 -24.10
CA THR A 75 2.90 -10.02 -23.79
C THR A 75 3.02 -9.35 -22.42
N LEU A 76 2.15 -8.39 -22.08
CA LEU A 76 2.15 -7.77 -20.75
C LEU A 76 1.93 -8.80 -19.64
N ALA A 77 0.93 -9.68 -19.78
CA ALA A 77 0.65 -10.71 -18.78
C ALA A 77 1.83 -11.68 -18.58
N ALA A 78 2.51 -12.06 -19.66
CA ALA A 78 3.69 -12.94 -19.60
C ALA A 78 4.87 -12.22 -18.93
N LEU A 79 5.06 -10.92 -19.19
CA LEU A 79 6.07 -10.10 -18.53
C LEU A 79 5.77 -9.90 -17.05
N GLU A 80 4.51 -9.62 -16.69
CA GLU A 80 4.08 -9.49 -15.30
C GLU A 80 4.33 -10.78 -14.52
N GLU A 81 3.97 -11.94 -15.08
CA GLU A 81 4.26 -13.25 -14.46
C GLU A 81 5.76 -13.49 -14.31
N ALA A 82 6.56 -13.19 -15.34
CA ALA A 82 8.01 -13.35 -15.31
C ALA A 82 8.69 -12.44 -14.26
N VAL A 83 8.18 -11.22 -14.05
CA VAL A 83 8.72 -10.25 -13.09
C VAL A 83 8.24 -10.54 -11.67
N THR A 84 6.97 -10.89 -11.49
CA THR A 84 6.36 -11.05 -10.17
C THR A 84 6.45 -12.47 -9.62
N GLY A 85 6.63 -13.47 -10.50
CA GLY A 85 6.52 -14.89 -10.15
C GLY A 85 5.09 -15.35 -9.87
N PHE A 86 4.07 -14.49 -10.08
CA PHE A 86 2.67 -14.80 -9.83
C PHE A 86 1.87 -14.82 -11.13
N PRO A 87 1.08 -15.88 -11.39
CA PRO A 87 0.21 -15.94 -12.56
C PRO A 87 -1.00 -15.01 -12.42
N LEU A 88 -1.65 -14.69 -13.53
CA LEU A 88 -2.91 -13.95 -13.49
C LEU A 88 -4.03 -14.79 -12.86
N ILE A 89 -4.75 -14.19 -11.91
CA ILE A 89 -5.88 -14.83 -11.23
C ILE A 89 -7.20 -14.35 -11.85
N SER A 90 -7.97 -15.31 -12.39
CA SER A 90 -9.31 -15.10 -12.95
C SER A 90 -10.41 -15.18 -11.89
N GLY A 91 -11.61 -14.71 -12.21
CA GLY A 91 -12.77 -14.71 -11.30
C GLY A 91 -12.93 -13.44 -10.45
N ASN A 92 -11.96 -12.53 -10.52
CA ASN A 92 -11.99 -11.27 -9.81
C ASN A 92 -12.93 -10.24 -10.45
N LYS A 93 -13.52 -9.38 -9.61
CA LYS A 93 -14.23 -8.17 -10.01
C LYS A 93 -13.47 -6.96 -9.46
N VAL A 94 -13.12 -6.03 -10.34
CA VAL A 94 -12.47 -4.77 -9.96
C VAL A 94 -13.49 -3.65 -10.06
N THR A 95 -13.52 -2.77 -9.07
CA THR A 95 -14.34 -1.55 -9.07
C THR A 95 -13.45 -0.37 -8.76
N LEU A 96 -13.48 0.63 -9.63
CA LEU A 96 -12.71 1.86 -9.44
C LEU A 96 -13.43 2.74 -8.42
N LEU A 97 -12.77 3.02 -7.30
CA LEU A 97 -13.21 3.99 -6.31
C LEU A 97 -12.54 5.32 -6.62
N PHE A 98 -13.35 6.32 -6.97
CA PHE A 98 -12.85 7.52 -7.65
C PHE A 98 -12.16 8.52 -6.72
N ASP A 99 -12.59 8.56 -5.47
CA ASP A 99 -12.18 9.58 -4.50
C ASP A 99 -12.09 9.03 -3.08
N GLY A 100 -11.66 9.90 -2.16
CA GLY A 100 -11.61 9.65 -0.73
C GLY A 100 -12.90 9.08 -0.16
N PRO A 101 -14.04 9.79 -0.26
CA PRO A 101 -15.31 9.34 0.28
C PRO A 101 -15.73 7.94 -0.16
N GLN A 102 -15.62 7.64 -1.46
CA GLN A 102 -15.96 6.30 -1.97
C GLN A 102 -14.99 5.24 -1.46
N THR A 103 -13.70 5.56 -1.42
CA THR A 103 -12.66 4.62 -0.99
C THR A 103 -12.78 4.31 0.50
N LEU A 104 -12.78 5.34 1.34
CA LEU A 104 -12.86 5.24 2.79
C LEU A 104 -14.20 4.65 3.24
N GLY A 105 -15.30 5.03 2.59
CA GLY A 105 -16.62 4.47 2.86
C GLY A 105 -16.69 2.97 2.54
N ALA A 106 -16.14 2.55 1.40
CA ALA A 106 -16.08 1.14 1.03
C ALA A 106 -15.15 0.33 1.95
N MET A 107 -14.01 0.90 2.35
CA MET A 107 -13.10 0.29 3.32
C MET A 107 -13.78 0.08 4.68
N MET A 108 -14.45 1.11 5.24
CA MET A 108 -15.21 0.97 6.48
C MET A 108 -16.34 -0.06 6.37
N ALA A 109 -17.04 -0.12 5.24
CA ALA A 109 -18.07 -1.12 4.99
C ALA A 109 -17.49 -2.55 4.96
N ALA A 110 -16.31 -2.74 4.36
CA ALA A 110 -15.63 -4.03 4.36
C ALA A 110 -15.22 -4.45 5.78
N ILE A 111 -14.62 -3.54 6.56
CA ILE A 111 -14.24 -3.79 7.96
C ILE A 111 -15.48 -4.19 8.77
N LYS A 112 -16.58 -3.43 8.66
CA LYS A 112 -17.83 -3.72 9.38
C LYS A 112 -18.36 -5.12 9.07
N ASN A 113 -18.30 -5.52 7.80
CA ASN A 113 -18.86 -6.79 7.33
C ASN A 113 -17.93 -8.00 7.54
N ALA A 114 -16.62 -7.80 7.74
CA ALA A 114 -15.65 -8.88 7.92
C ALA A 114 -16.07 -9.86 9.03
N LYS A 115 -15.81 -11.15 8.86
CA LYS A 115 -16.27 -12.21 9.78
C LYS A 115 -15.15 -13.06 10.36
N ASP A 116 -14.01 -13.11 9.69
CA ASP A 116 -12.89 -13.99 10.04
C ASP A 116 -11.63 -13.17 10.35
N HIS A 117 -11.16 -12.37 9.39
CA HIS A 117 -9.95 -11.58 9.58
C HIS A 117 -9.90 -10.29 8.76
N ILE A 118 -9.10 -9.35 9.23
CA ILE A 118 -8.79 -8.08 8.58
C ILE A 118 -7.27 -7.89 8.60
N ASN A 119 -6.69 -7.69 7.41
CA ASN A 119 -5.28 -7.29 7.28
C ASN A 119 -5.22 -5.89 6.69
N LEU A 120 -4.63 -4.96 7.41
CA LEU A 120 -4.43 -3.58 6.99
C LEU A 120 -2.94 -3.27 6.91
N GLU A 121 -2.50 -2.76 5.77
CA GLU A 121 -1.17 -2.19 5.54
C GLU A 121 -1.37 -0.75 5.08
N THR A 122 -0.77 0.23 5.76
CA THR A 122 -0.94 1.64 5.40
C THR A 122 0.30 2.48 5.73
N TYR A 123 0.56 3.47 4.88
CA TYR A 123 1.65 4.42 5.11
C TYR A 123 1.29 5.46 6.19
N ILE A 124 0.18 6.18 6.00
CA ILE A 124 -0.34 7.13 7.00
C ILE A 124 -1.58 6.52 7.65
N PHE A 125 -1.60 6.55 8.98
CA PHE A 125 -2.77 6.28 9.81
C PHE A 125 -2.80 7.32 10.93
N ASP A 126 -3.48 8.43 10.68
CA ASP A 126 -3.42 9.60 11.55
C ASP A 126 -4.51 9.61 12.64
N GLN A 127 -4.26 10.29 13.76
CA GLN A 127 -5.23 10.42 14.86
C GLN A 127 -6.14 11.65 14.66
N ASP A 128 -6.82 11.71 13.53
CA ASP A 128 -7.89 12.68 13.28
C ASP A 128 -9.28 12.02 13.43
N GLU A 129 -10.35 12.76 13.13
CA GLU A 129 -11.73 12.23 13.21
C GLU A 129 -11.93 10.96 12.38
N LEU A 130 -11.30 10.87 11.19
CA LEU A 130 -11.41 9.72 10.31
C LEU A 130 -10.62 8.53 10.88
N GLY A 131 -9.38 8.75 11.28
CA GLY A 131 -8.54 7.70 11.84
C GLY A 131 -9.06 7.16 13.16
N LEU A 132 -9.63 8.02 14.01
CA LEU A 132 -10.33 7.58 15.23
C LEU A 132 -11.49 6.65 14.90
N LYS A 133 -12.33 6.98 13.90
CA LYS A 133 -13.43 6.11 13.46
C LYS A 133 -12.92 4.76 12.93
N PHE A 134 -11.84 4.76 12.15
CA PHE A 134 -11.22 3.52 11.68
C PHE A 134 -10.70 2.67 12.85
N ALA A 135 -9.96 3.27 13.78
CA ALA A 135 -9.40 2.57 14.93
C ALA A 135 -10.49 1.99 15.83
N GLU A 136 -11.55 2.75 16.11
CA GLU A 136 -12.69 2.28 16.90
C GLU A 136 -13.39 1.09 16.26
N LEU A 137 -13.65 1.16 14.94
CA LEU A 137 -14.27 0.05 14.22
C LEU A 137 -13.38 -1.19 14.20
N LEU A 138 -12.07 -1.04 13.96
CA LEU A 138 -11.12 -2.16 14.00
C LEU A 138 -11.04 -2.80 15.40
N ILE A 139 -11.02 -1.99 16.46
CA ILE A 139 -11.08 -2.46 17.85
C ILE A 139 -12.39 -3.22 18.12
N GLU A 140 -13.52 -2.71 17.63
CA GLU A 140 -14.81 -3.40 17.75
C GLU A 140 -14.77 -4.78 17.08
N LYS A 141 -14.23 -4.87 15.86
CA LYS A 141 -14.06 -6.14 15.14
C LYS A 141 -13.17 -7.12 15.91
N GLN A 142 -12.03 -6.66 16.41
CA GLN A 142 -11.12 -7.47 17.24
C GLN A 142 -11.84 -8.03 18.47
N ARG A 143 -12.61 -7.21 19.17
CA ARG A 143 -13.39 -7.63 20.34
C ARG A 143 -14.55 -8.57 20.00
N ALA A 144 -15.09 -8.47 18.80
CA ALA A 144 -16.10 -9.39 18.28
C ALA A 144 -15.53 -10.73 17.78
N GLY A 145 -14.22 -10.97 17.93
CA GLY A 145 -13.55 -12.22 17.56
C GLY A 145 -13.02 -12.28 16.14
N VAL A 146 -13.07 -11.18 15.37
CA VAL A 146 -12.43 -11.09 14.05
C VAL A 146 -10.95 -10.76 14.25
N GLN A 147 -10.02 -11.55 13.70
CA GLN A 147 -8.59 -11.28 13.85
C GLN A 147 -8.20 -10.02 13.07
N VAL A 148 -7.65 -9.01 13.73
CA VAL A 148 -7.18 -7.78 13.09
C VAL A 148 -5.66 -7.69 13.16
N ASN A 149 -5.04 -7.55 12.00
CA ASN A 149 -3.60 -7.35 11.84
C ASN A 149 -3.35 -6.02 11.13
N ILE A 150 -2.46 -5.20 11.68
CA ILE A 150 -2.12 -3.88 11.14
C ILE A 150 -0.61 -3.75 11.01
N MET A 151 -0.16 -3.38 9.80
CA MET A 151 1.18 -2.88 9.53
C MET A 151 1.09 -1.39 9.18
N TYR A 152 1.93 -0.58 9.82
CA TYR A 152 2.02 0.85 9.56
C TYR A 152 3.47 1.32 9.43
N ASP A 153 3.69 2.33 8.59
CA ASP A 153 5.02 2.88 8.36
C ASP A 153 5.39 3.94 9.42
N SER A 154 6.53 3.75 10.09
CA SER A 154 7.01 4.65 11.17
C SER A 154 7.15 6.12 10.74
N VAL A 155 7.63 6.41 9.53
CA VAL A 155 7.77 7.78 9.00
C VAL A 155 6.41 8.34 8.62
N GLY A 156 5.58 7.54 7.95
CA GLY A 156 4.22 7.93 7.60
C GLY A 156 3.35 8.25 8.81
N THR A 157 3.66 7.71 9.98
CA THR A 157 2.95 7.96 11.24
C THR A 157 3.75 8.78 12.25
N LEU A 158 4.79 9.53 11.83
CA LEU A 158 5.63 10.33 12.74
C LEU A 158 4.83 11.37 13.56
N GLY A 159 3.77 11.92 12.97
CA GLY A 159 2.88 12.89 13.63
C GLY A 159 1.83 12.25 14.53
N THR A 160 1.66 10.93 14.46
CA THR A 160 0.59 10.21 15.16
C THR A 160 1.08 9.74 16.54
N PRO A 161 0.40 10.10 17.64
CA PRO A 161 0.83 9.72 18.98
C PRO A 161 0.92 8.20 19.17
N GLY A 162 1.98 7.72 19.83
CA GLY A 162 2.14 6.30 20.14
C GLY A 162 0.97 5.70 20.95
N GLU A 163 0.30 6.52 21.77
CA GLU A 163 -0.91 6.13 22.53
C GLU A 163 -2.07 5.68 21.62
N PHE A 164 -2.16 6.23 20.40
CA PHE A 164 -3.16 5.83 19.42
C PHE A 164 -2.99 4.34 19.04
N PHE A 165 -1.76 3.94 18.71
CA PHE A 165 -1.43 2.55 18.41
C PHE A 165 -1.44 1.67 19.65
N LYS A 166 -1.03 2.20 20.81
CA LYS A 166 -1.09 1.48 22.09
C LYS A 166 -2.51 1.06 22.42
N LYS A 167 -3.51 1.95 22.27
CA LYS A 167 -4.93 1.63 22.50
C LYS A 167 -5.41 0.45 21.63
N MET A 168 -5.00 0.40 20.37
CA MET A 168 -5.33 -0.72 19.47
C MET A 168 -4.63 -2.02 19.89
N ARG A 169 -3.35 -1.93 20.28
CA ARG A 169 -2.58 -3.08 20.78
C ARG A 169 -3.16 -3.64 22.07
N ASP A 170 -3.54 -2.77 23.00
CA ASP A 170 -4.19 -3.13 24.27
C ASP A 170 -5.55 -3.80 24.04
N ALA A 171 -6.22 -3.53 22.91
CA ALA A 171 -7.45 -4.21 22.51
C ALA A 171 -7.22 -5.59 21.86
N GLY A 172 -5.96 -6.03 21.71
CA GLY A 172 -5.59 -7.33 21.15
C GLY A 172 -5.27 -7.31 19.66
N ILE A 173 -5.22 -6.15 19.01
CA ILE A 173 -4.85 -6.03 17.59
C ILE A 173 -3.36 -6.34 17.42
N ALA A 174 -3.02 -7.20 16.45
CA ALA A 174 -1.64 -7.47 16.09
C ALA A 174 -1.07 -6.30 15.28
N LEU A 175 -0.22 -5.48 15.91
CA LEU A 175 0.37 -4.29 15.32
C LEU A 175 1.86 -4.43 15.07
N THR A 176 2.27 -4.19 13.83
CA THR A 176 3.67 -4.15 13.40
C THR A 176 4.02 -2.78 12.86
N GLU A 177 5.03 -2.15 13.45
CA GLU A 177 5.64 -0.94 12.92
C GLU A 177 6.70 -1.31 11.88
N PHE A 178 6.58 -0.77 10.66
CA PHE A 178 7.54 -0.96 9.59
C PHE A 178 8.65 0.09 9.65
N ASN A 179 9.89 -0.40 9.60
CA ASN A 179 11.12 0.39 9.54
C ASN A 179 11.13 1.58 10.54
N PRO A 180 11.22 1.30 11.87
CA PRO A 180 11.14 2.32 12.92
C PRO A 180 12.09 3.49 12.69
N VAL A 181 11.68 4.72 12.97
CA VAL A 181 12.55 5.90 12.81
C VAL A 181 13.81 5.81 13.68
N ASN A 182 13.70 5.19 14.87
CA ASN A 182 14.87 4.81 15.66
C ASN A 182 15.50 3.53 15.06
N PRO A 183 16.67 3.59 14.41
CA PRO A 183 17.30 2.42 13.80
C PRO A 183 17.66 1.34 14.82
N LEU A 184 17.86 1.70 16.11
CA LEU A 184 18.14 0.73 17.18
C LEU A 184 16.93 -0.13 17.54
N ALA A 185 15.72 0.28 17.15
CA ALA A 185 14.50 -0.50 17.33
C ALA A 185 14.19 -1.42 16.14
N ALA A 186 14.99 -1.36 15.06
CA ALA A 186 14.78 -2.17 13.88
C ALA A 186 15.24 -3.62 14.11
N THR A 187 14.40 -4.57 13.70
CA THR A 187 14.69 -6.01 13.79
C THR A 187 15.20 -6.61 12.48
N THR A 188 15.24 -5.80 11.41
CA THR A 188 15.66 -6.18 10.05
C THR A 188 16.60 -5.13 9.45
N SER A 189 17.06 -5.33 8.20
CA SER A 189 17.91 -4.32 7.53
C SER A 189 17.21 -2.97 7.47
N TRP A 190 17.80 -1.95 8.10
CA TRP A 190 17.25 -0.61 8.19
C TRP A 190 17.82 0.30 7.11
N ARG A 191 16.97 1.02 6.39
CA ARG A 191 17.35 2.05 5.41
C ARG A 191 16.34 3.17 5.44
N THR A 192 16.79 4.44 5.48
CA THR A 192 15.90 5.61 5.58
C THR A 192 14.80 5.62 4.50
N ASN A 193 15.14 5.25 3.27
CA ASN A 193 14.24 5.26 2.13
C ASN A 193 13.48 3.95 1.88
N ASN A 194 13.71 2.92 2.69
CA ASN A 194 12.92 1.71 2.61
C ASN A 194 11.63 1.92 3.42
N ARG A 195 10.65 2.60 2.83
CA ARG A 195 9.37 2.92 3.48
C ARG A 195 8.25 2.08 2.89
N ASP A 196 7.30 1.68 3.74
CA ASP A 196 6.14 0.93 3.31
C ASP A 196 5.05 1.88 2.78
N HIS A 197 5.11 2.18 1.49
CA HIS A 197 4.12 3.05 0.83
C HIS A 197 2.87 2.33 0.35
N ARG A 198 2.73 1.03 0.63
CA ARG A 198 1.53 0.27 0.27
C ARG A 198 0.34 0.71 1.11
N LYS A 199 -0.85 0.63 0.52
CA LYS A 199 -2.14 0.86 1.17
C LYS A 199 -3.04 -0.28 0.76
N ILE A 200 -3.09 -1.29 1.61
CA ILE A 200 -3.80 -2.53 1.34
C ILE A 200 -4.73 -2.81 2.50
N LEU A 201 -5.99 -3.11 2.18
CA LEU A 201 -6.95 -3.63 3.15
C LEU A 201 -7.52 -4.92 2.59
N ILE A 202 -7.42 -6.01 3.34
CA ILE A 202 -7.98 -7.31 3.00
C ILE A 202 -9.00 -7.68 4.08
N GLY A 203 -10.22 -8.02 3.67
CA GLY A 203 -11.25 -8.58 4.54
C GLY A 203 -11.54 -10.03 4.15
N ASP A 204 -11.44 -10.94 5.11
CA ASP A 204 -11.75 -12.37 5.00
C ASP A 204 -11.10 -13.11 3.82
N GLY A 205 -10.05 -12.55 3.22
CA GLY A 205 -9.41 -13.07 2.00
C GLY A 205 -10.25 -12.97 0.72
N VAL A 206 -11.41 -12.31 0.76
CA VAL A 206 -12.36 -12.24 -0.39
C VAL A 206 -12.56 -10.83 -0.94
N ILE A 207 -12.29 -9.81 -0.14
CA ILE A 207 -12.33 -8.40 -0.56
C ILE A 207 -10.99 -7.75 -0.31
N GLY A 208 -10.48 -7.03 -1.32
CA GLY A 208 -9.19 -6.34 -1.28
C GLY A 208 -9.32 -4.91 -1.79
N PHE A 209 -8.62 -3.99 -1.13
CA PHE A 209 -8.44 -2.62 -1.56
C PHE A 209 -6.95 -2.37 -1.78
N ALA A 210 -6.63 -1.64 -2.86
CA ALA A 210 -5.30 -1.14 -3.14
C ALA A 210 -5.43 0.23 -3.82
N GLY A 211 -4.47 1.13 -3.59
CA GLY A 211 -4.47 2.45 -4.22
C GLY A 211 -3.61 3.47 -3.50
N GLY A 212 -3.94 4.76 -3.69
CA GLY A 212 -3.18 5.89 -3.14
C GLY A 212 -3.79 6.53 -1.89
N VAL A 213 -4.97 6.11 -1.44
CA VAL A 213 -5.71 6.73 -0.33
C VAL A 213 -5.15 6.25 1.02
N ASN A 214 -4.74 7.20 1.88
CA ASN A 214 -4.36 6.91 3.27
C ASN A 214 -5.54 7.11 4.23
N ILE A 215 -5.36 6.70 5.49
CA ILE A 215 -6.30 6.96 6.59
C ILE A 215 -5.88 8.26 7.27
N ALA A 216 -6.27 9.39 6.66
CA ALA A 216 -6.10 10.74 7.19
C ALA A 216 -7.11 11.71 6.54
N GLY A 217 -7.40 12.81 7.20
CA GLY A 217 -8.40 13.81 6.83
C GLY A 217 -8.11 14.48 5.49
N ASP A 218 -6.84 14.62 5.13
CA ASP A 218 -6.41 15.12 3.82
C ASP A 218 -6.93 14.27 2.65
N TYR A 219 -7.19 12.98 2.92
CA TYR A 219 -7.73 12.03 1.96
C TYR A 219 -9.26 11.89 2.03
N ALA A 220 -9.93 12.60 2.93
CA ALA A 220 -11.38 12.49 3.12
C ALA A 220 -12.21 13.26 2.08
N ASN A 221 -11.57 14.12 1.29
CA ASN A 221 -12.26 15.02 0.35
C ASN A 221 -12.50 14.37 -1.02
N SER A 222 -13.56 14.83 -1.69
CA SER A 222 -13.83 14.44 -3.09
C SER A 222 -12.76 14.99 -4.02
N SER A 223 -12.45 14.23 -5.08
CA SER A 223 -11.59 14.74 -6.15
C SER A 223 -12.26 15.92 -6.86
N LEU A 224 -11.49 16.97 -7.14
CA LEU A 224 -11.96 18.18 -7.85
C LEU A 224 -12.50 17.86 -9.26
N PHE A 225 -12.05 16.76 -9.85
CA PHE A 225 -12.43 16.35 -11.19
C PHE A 225 -13.37 15.16 -11.13
N ARG A 226 -14.64 15.34 -10.75
CA ARG A 226 -15.61 14.26 -10.89
C ARG A 226 -15.81 13.94 -12.38
N SER A 227 -15.30 12.80 -12.85
CA SER A 227 -15.62 12.31 -14.19
C SER A 227 -17.13 12.15 -14.30
N LYS A 228 -17.77 12.93 -15.20
CA LYS A 228 -19.18 12.74 -15.58
C LYS A 228 -19.32 11.48 -16.44
N SER A 229 -18.90 10.31 -15.94
CA SER A 229 -19.28 9.04 -16.56
C SER A 229 -20.59 8.58 -15.93
N ARG A 230 -21.70 8.90 -16.62
CA ARG A 230 -23.05 8.43 -16.28
C ARG A 230 -23.19 6.95 -16.70
N ARG A 231 -23.72 6.14 -15.76
CA ARG A 231 -24.39 4.84 -15.90
C ARG A 231 -23.59 3.67 -16.47
#